data_AF-A0A923J3P0-F1
#
_entry.id   AF-A0A923J3P0-F1
#
_cell.length_a   1.000
_cell.length_b   1.000
_cell.length_c   1.000
_cell.angle_alpha   90.00
_cell.angle_beta   90.00
_cell.angle_gamma   90.00
#
_symmetry.space_group_name_H-M   'P 1'
#
loop_
_entity.id
_entity.type
_entity.pdbx_description
1 polymer ?
#
loop_
_entity_poly.entity_id
_entity_poly.type
_entity_poly.pdbx_seq_one_letter_code
_entity_poly.pdbx_strand_id
1 'polypeptide(L)'
;MMDKSMNAGWAMSNLAALIVSGLSVSWWVLYHTDLFPVVGGLLGLGGFFAWIAFVINILSDTRKKQIQDCFDKHFLQQRWLCLLLAGLLVIGWLILAPNRGTLLVDSLETMASHLVKVSDIHEGMPVTDTPVQRVVLAPRSSAKILLPTSWFGSRKYHVKISGLPARSVTVSGLRRQSLLVPDMLIERPVLLARPSAKLSGPVSDGFSLQVLFDGEEIGVIDEYKGEAVWIGADDDVKVPEELVAEWRLEFTGLDSKGLNRWLRPVALASTLDIPPSTKVTVNLLRREDQTVIYSKALYISKSGKARRFPEEVVLDVP
;
A
#
# COMPACT_ATOMS: atom_id res chain seq x y z
N MET A 1 -44.19 -18.01 42.29
CA MET A 1 -43.19 -19.03 41.88
C MET A 1 -42.84 -18.98 40.37
N MET A 2 -43.44 -18.09 39.57
CA MET A 2 -43.20 -17.95 38.11
C MET A 2 -41.99 -17.07 37.71
N ASP A 3 -41.21 -16.55 38.65
CA ASP A 3 -40.18 -15.53 38.32
C ASP A 3 -38.78 -16.12 38.07
N LYS A 4 -38.51 -17.36 38.49
CA LYS A 4 -37.17 -17.96 38.36
C LYS A 4 -36.84 -18.45 36.94
N SER A 5 -37.82 -18.97 36.19
CA SER A 5 -37.60 -19.47 34.82
C SER A 5 -37.41 -18.35 33.81
N MET A 6 -38.11 -17.22 33.97
CA MET A 6 -37.91 -16.04 33.12
C MET A 6 -36.48 -15.48 33.25
N ASN A 7 -35.94 -15.40 34.46
CA ASN A 7 -34.61 -14.82 34.68
C ASN A 7 -33.46 -15.65 34.11
N ALA A 8 -33.61 -16.98 34.01
CA ALA A 8 -32.60 -17.85 33.41
C ALA A 8 -32.43 -17.59 31.89
N GLY A 9 -33.53 -17.43 31.16
CA GLY A 9 -33.49 -17.13 29.72
C GLY A 9 -32.78 -15.80 29.41
N TRP A 10 -33.00 -14.77 30.23
CA TRP A 10 -32.34 -13.47 30.07
C TRP A 10 -30.85 -13.51 30.34
N ALA A 11 -30.41 -14.22 31.38
CA ALA A 11 -29.00 -14.38 31.68
C ALA A 11 -28.25 -15.06 30.52
N MET A 12 -28.86 -16.10 29.92
CA MET A 12 -28.31 -16.77 28.74
C MET A 12 -28.23 -15.83 27.53
N SER A 13 -29.26 -15.03 27.27
CA SER A 13 -29.25 -14.05 26.16
C SER A 13 -28.19 -12.97 26.35
N ASN A 14 -28.02 -12.43 27.56
CA ASN A 14 -26.99 -11.42 27.85
C ASN A 14 -25.58 -11.99 27.66
N LEU A 15 -25.35 -13.22 28.15
CA LEU A 15 -24.08 -13.91 27.98
C LEU A 15 -23.79 -14.17 26.50
N ALA A 16 -24.77 -14.65 25.74
CA ALA A 16 -24.64 -14.86 24.30
C ALA A 16 -24.32 -13.55 23.56
N ALA A 17 -24.99 -12.45 23.91
CA ALA A 17 -24.72 -11.14 23.31
C ALA A 17 -23.29 -10.64 23.59
N LEU A 18 -22.79 -10.83 24.82
CA LEU A 18 -21.41 -10.50 25.18
C LEU A 18 -20.39 -11.35 24.42
N ILE A 19 -20.63 -12.67 24.31
CA ILE A 19 -19.75 -13.58 23.57
C ILE A 19 -19.72 -13.20 22.09
N VAL A 20 -20.89 -13.01 21.46
CA VAL A 20 -20.98 -12.68 20.03
C VAL A 20 -20.31 -11.33 19.75
N SER A 21 -20.58 -10.30 20.55
CA SER A 21 -19.92 -8.99 20.38
C SER A 21 -18.41 -9.06 20.58
N GLY A 22 -17.93 -9.79 21.59
CA GLY A 22 -16.51 -10.03 21.81
C GLY A 22 -15.84 -10.76 20.64
N LEU A 23 -16.49 -11.80 20.09
CA LEU A 23 -16.02 -12.52 18.92
C LEU A 23 -16.00 -11.64 17.67
N SER A 24 -17.04 -10.82 17.45
CA SER A 24 -17.09 -9.89 16.32
C SER A 24 -15.98 -8.85 16.37
N VAL A 25 -15.73 -8.24 17.53
CA VAL A 25 -14.63 -7.29 17.71
C VAL A 25 -13.28 -7.98 17.52
N SER A 26 -13.09 -9.17 18.10
CA SER A 26 -11.84 -9.93 17.99
C SER A 26 -11.56 -10.35 16.55
N TRP A 27 -12.59 -10.81 15.83
CA TRP A 27 -12.52 -11.13 14.41
C TRP A 27 -12.10 -9.90 13.59
N TRP A 28 -12.73 -8.75 13.84
CA TRP A 28 -12.39 -7.51 13.16
C TRP A 28 -10.92 -7.10 13.41
N VAL A 29 -10.47 -7.14 14.67
CA VAL A 29 -9.07 -6.84 15.03
C VAL A 29 -8.11 -7.78 14.33
N LEU A 30 -8.37 -9.09 14.36
CA LEU A 30 -7.52 -10.11 13.71
C LEU A 30 -7.45 -9.92 12.19
N TYR A 31 -8.59 -9.65 11.57
CA TYR A 31 -8.68 -9.54 10.13
C TYR A 31 -8.09 -8.23 9.59
N HIS A 32 -8.34 -7.10 10.26
CA HIS A 32 -8.00 -5.77 9.76
C HIS A 32 -6.71 -5.16 10.32
N THR A 33 -6.21 -5.65 11.45
CA THR A 33 -5.06 -5.04 12.14
C THR A 33 -3.97 -6.06 12.44
N ASP A 34 -2.76 -5.56 12.67
CA ASP A 34 -1.64 -6.33 13.21
C ASP A 34 -1.54 -6.19 14.75
N LEU A 35 -2.59 -5.69 15.39
CA LEU A 35 -2.67 -5.59 16.86
C LEU A 35 -3.05 -6.92 17.51
N PHE A 36 -3.34 -7.96 16.74
CA PHE A 36 -3.73 -9.25 17.30
C PHE A 36 -2.69 -9.85 18.26
N PRO A 37 -1.37 -9.77 18.06
CA PRO A 37 -0.41 -10.20 19.06
C PRO A 37 -0.49 -9.38 20.36
N VAL A 38 -0.81 -8.08 20.29
CA VAL A 38 -1.00 -7.22 21.47
C VAL A 38 -2.29 -7.59 22.19
N VAL A 39 -3.39 -7.74 21.46
CA VAL A 39 -4.69 -8.18 22.01
C VAL A 39 -4.60 -9.61 22.52
N GLY A 40 -3.90 -10.49 21.83
CA GLY A 40 -3.61 -11.86 22.23
C GLY A 40 -2.71 -11.92 23.46
N GLY A 41 -1.75 -11.00 23.59
CA GLY A 41 -0.95 -10.82 24.81
C GLY A 41 -1.79 -10.32 25.98
N LEU A 42 -2.72 -9.39 25.75
CA LEU A 42 -3.70 -8.96 26.74
C LEU A 42 -4.69 -10.08 27.08
N LEU A 43 -5.14 -10.87 26.11
CA LEU A 43 -5.89 -12.11 26.35
C LEU A 43 -5.02 -13.18 27.02
N GLY A 44 -3.70 -13.06 26.93
CA GLY A 44 -2.70 -13.80 27.71
C GLY A 44 -2.70 -13.41 29.19
N LEU A 45 -3.28 -12.26 29.59
CA LEU A 45 -3.76 -12.06 30.97
C LEU A 45 -4.87 -13.07 31.31
N GLY A 46 -5.40 -13.81 30.33
CA GLY A 46 -6.12 -15.05 30.52
C GLY A 46 -5.35 -16.06 31.36
N GLY A 47 -4.01 -16.08 31.31
CA GLY A 47 -3.17 -16.81 32.25
C GLY A 47 -3.29 -16.29 33.69
N PHE A 48 -3.38 -14.97 33.87
CA PHE A 48 -3.70 -14.36 35.16
C PHE A 48 -5.12 -14.70 35.62
N PHE A 49 -6.11 -14.69 34.72
CA PHE A 49 -7.47 -15.15 35.04
C PHE A 49 -7.55 -16.66 35.31
N ALA A 50 -6.77 -17.49 34.63
CA ALA A 50 -6.66 -18.92 34.87
C ALA A 50 -5.99 -19.18 36.23
N TRP A 51 -4.99 -18.37 36.60
CA TRP A 51 -4.40 -18.39 37.94
C TRP A 51 -5.42 -17.96 39.01
N ILE A 52 -6.20 -16.90 38.77
CA ILE A 52 -7.31 -16.51 39.65
C ILE A 52 -8.31 -17.67 39.77
N ALA A 53 -8.68 -18.32 38.67
CA ALA A 53 -9.57 -19.47 38.68
C ALA A 53 -8.99 -20.65 39.47
N PHE A 54 -7.67 -20.87 39.39
CA PHE A 54 -6.96 -21.86 40.21
C PHE A 54 -6.99 -21.50 41.71
N VAL A 55 -6.74 -20.24 42.06
CA VAL A 55 -6.86 -19.75 43.45
C VAL A 55 -8.30 -19.88 43.96
N ILE A 56 -9.28 -19.56 43.12
CA ILE A 56 -10.70 -19.77 43.42
C ILE A 56 -10.98 -21.26 43.64
N ASN A 57 -10.32 -22.15 42.91
CA ASN A 57 -10.46 -23.60 43.09
C ASN A 57 -10.00 -24.11 44.46
N ILE A 58 -9.06 -23.41 45.12
CA ILE A 58 -8.60 -23.71 46.49
C ILE A 58 -9.63 -23.27 47.55
N LEU A 59 -10.51 -22.32 47.22
CA LEU A 59 -11.57 -21.89 48.13
C LEU A 59 -12.61 -23.01 48.35
N SER A 60 -13.25 -22.99 49.52
CA SER A 60 -14.36 -23.90 49.80
C SER A 60 -15.54 -23.66 48.84
N ASP A 61 -16.32 -24.71 48.57
CA ASP A 61 -17.47 -24.62 47.65
C ASP A 61 -18.49 -23.55 48.08
N THR A 62 -18.62 -23.31 49.38
CA THR A 62 -19.48 -22.23 49.91
C THR A 62 -18.99 -20.85 49.47
N ARG A 63 -17.67 -20.61 49.47
CA ARG A 63 -17.07 -19.33 49.02
C ARG A 63 -17.15 -19.19 47.51
N LYS A 64 -16.93 -20.27 46.75
CA LYS A 64 -17.13 -20.28 45.29
C LYS A 64 -18.56 -19.87 44.93
N LYS A 65 -19.56 -20.48 45.57
CA LYS A 65 -20.97 -20.11 45.39
C LYS A 65 -21.23 -18.66 45.77
N GLN A 66 -20.70 -18.15 46.88
CA GLN A 66 -20.86 -16.73 47.25
C GLN A 66 -20.27 -15.78 46.21
N ILE A 67 -19.10 -16.09 45.64
CA ILE A 67 -18.47 -15.27 44.59
C ILE A 67 -19.29 -15.35 43.30
N GLN A 68 -19.74 -16.54 42.91
CA GLN A 68 -20.62 -16.73 41.75
C GLN A 68 -21.94 -15.99 41.93
N ASP A 69 -22.61 -16.14 43.07
CA ASP A 69 -23.85 -15.42 43.40
C ASP A 69 -23.64 -13.90 43.42
N CYS A 70 -22.49 -13.44 43.90
CA CYS A 70 -22.14 -12.02 43.88
C CYS A 70 -21.94 -11.51 42.45
N PHE A 71 -21.18 -12.23 41.63
CA PHE A 71 -20.97 -11.91 40.22
C PHE A 71 -22.28 -11.95 39.43
N ASP A 72 -23.07 -13.00 39.61
CA ASP A 72 -24.38 -13.15 38.98
C ASP A 72 -25.29 -12.00 39.38
N LYS A 73 -25.36 -11.64 40.66
CA LYS A 73 -26.21 -10.56 41.15
C LYS A 73 -25.78 -9.17 40.67
N HIS A 74 -24.47 -8.89 40.64
CA HIS A 74 -23.97 -7.55 40.31
C HIS A 74 -23.74 -7.36 38.80
N PHE A 75 -23.36 -8.40 38.05
CA PHE A 75 -23.10 -8.31 36.63
C PHE A 75 -24.23 -8.92 35.79
N LEU A 76 -24.50 -10.23 35.90
CA LEU A 76 -25.40 -10.91 34.95
C LEU A 76 -26.88 -10.56 35.15
N GLN A 77 -27.32 -10.33 36.40
CA GLN A 77 -28.69 -9.96 36.74
C GLN A 77 -28.95 -8.45 36.50
N GLN A 78 -27.91 -7.62 36.51
CA GLN A 78 -28.03 -6.20 36.17
C GLN A 78 -28.09 -6.03 34.65
N ARG A 79 -29.30 -6.18 34.10
CA ARG A 79 -29.59 -6.04 32.65
C ARG A 79 -28.98 -4.78 32.05
N TRP A 80 -29.10 -3.67 32.75
CA TRP A 80 -28.57 -2.39 32.31
C TRP A 80 -27.04 -2.42 32.15
N LEU A 81 -26.31 -3.05 33.07
CA LEU A 81 -24.85 -3.11 32.99
C LEU A 81 -24.38 -3.98 31.81
N CYS A 82 -24.97 -5.16 31.61
CA CYS A 82 -24.67 -6.01 30.46
C CYS A 82 -24.99 -5.31 29.13
N LEU A 83 -26.17 -4.70 29.02
CA LEU A 83 -26.57 -3.95 27.83
C LEU A 83 -25.68 -2.72 27.59
N LEU A 84 -25.25 -2.05 28.66
CA LEU A 84 -24.32 -0.93 28.59
C LEU A 84 -22.96 -1.40 28.09
N LEU A 85 -22.41 -2.49 28.62
CA LEU A 85 -21.11 -3.01 28.20
C LEU A 85 -21.14 -3.52 26.74
N ALA A 86 -22.13 -4.35 26.41
CA ALA A 86 -22.33 -4.81 25.04
C ALA A 86 -22.60 -3.64 24.09
N GLY A 87 -23.42 -2.69 24.51
CA GLY A 87 -23.73 -1.47 23.77
C GLY A 87 -22.50 -0.61 23.51
N LEU A 88 -21.66 -0.38 24.53
CA LEU A 88 -20.40 0.36 24.39
C LEU A 88 -19.43 -0.35 23.45
N LEU A 89 -19.30 -1.67 23.54
CA LEU A 89 -18.47 -2.45 22.62
C LEU A 89 -18.96 -2.34 21.17
N VAL A 90 -20.27 -2.51 20.96
CA VAL A 90 -20.89 -2.44 19.63
C VAL A 90 -20.81 -1.02 19.07
N ILE A 91 -21.13 0.01 19.86
CA ILE A 91 -21.06 1.42 19.45
C ILE A 91 -19.62 1.81 19.14
N GLY A 92 -18.67 1.46 20.01
CA GLY A 92 -17.24 1.71 19.78
C GLY A 92 -16.75 1.04 18.49
N TRP A 93 -17.16 -0.20 18.26
CA TRP A 93 -16.87 -0.91 17.01
C TRP A 93 -17.53 -0.25 15.80
N LEU A 94 -18.81 0.13 15.87
CA LEU A 94 -19.52 0.82 14.80
C LEU A 94 -18.94 2.19 14.46
N ILE A 95 -18.30 2.86 15.41
CA ILE A 95 -17.60 4.14 15.17
C ILE A 95 -16.21 3.88 14.57
N LEU A 96 -15.47 2.88 15.06
CA LEU A 96 -14.08 2.66 14.64
C LEU A 96 -13.97 1.91 13.32
N ALA A 97 -14.77 0.86 13.13
CA ALA A 97 -14.61 -0.10 12.05
C ALA A 97 -14.92 0.48 10.65
N PRO A 98 -15.97 1.30 10.45
CA PRO A 98 -16.25 1.90 9.14
C PRO A 98 -15.29 3.02 8.75
N ASN A 99 -14.69 3.69 9.74
CA ASN A 99 -13.73 4.78 9.53
C ASN A 99 -12.29 4.27 9.29
N ARG A 100 -12.10 2.95 9.19
CA ARG A 100 -10.80 2.34 8.96
C ARG A 100 -10.89 1.27 7.87
N GLY A 101 -10.07 1.41 6.85
CA GLY A 101 -9.82 0.38 5.84
C GLY A 101 -8.45 -0.26 6.04
N THR A 102 -8.27 -1.45 5.49
CA THR A 102 -6.98 -2.16 5.58
C THR A 102 -6.39 -2.34 4.20
N LEU A 103 -5.15 -1.88 4.03
CA LEU A 103 -4.31 -2.22 2.88
C LEU A 103 -3.33 -3.32 3.31
N LEU A 104 -3.48 -4.52 2.74
CA LEU A 104 -2.54 -5.63 2.90
C LEU A 104 -1.52 -5.55 1.77
N VAL A 105 -0.26 -5.33 2.11
CA VAL A 105 0.85 -5.33 1.15
C VAL A 105 1.61 -6.63 1.30
N ASP A 106 1.56 -7.46 0.26
CA ASP A 106 2.14 -8.80 0.25
C ASP A 106 3.39 -8.82 -0.64
N SER A 107 4.56 -9.20 -0.11
CA SER A 107 5.82 -9.34 -0.86
C SER A 107 6.29 -10.80 -0.83
N LEU A 108 5.46 -11.71 -1.34
CA LEU A 108 5.74 -13.15 -1.28
C LEU A 108 6.92 -13.56 -2.17
N GLU A 109 7.14 -12.85 -3.28
CA GLU A 109 8.13 -13.23 -4.29
C GLU A 109 9.46 -12.51 -4.11
N THR A 110 9.49 -11.39 -3.38
CA THR A 110 10.67 -10.54 -3.30
C THR A 110 11.59 -10.95 -2.15
N MET A 111 12.88 -11.07 -2.46
CA MET A 111 13.94 -11.38 -1.49
C MET A 111 14.51 -10.14 -0.79
N ALA A 112 14.17 -8.95 -1.27
CA ALA A 112 14.65 -7.69 -0.73
C ALA A 112 13.64 -7.10 0.25
N SER A 113 14.13 -6.37 1.25
CA SER A 113 13.28 -5.52 2.09
C SER A 113 12.89 -4.27 1.33
N HIS A 114 11.65 -3.83 1.46
CA HIS A 114 11.16 -2.61 0.83
C HIS A 114 10.61 -1.63 1.85
N LEU A 115 10.81 -0.34 1.61
CA LEU A 115 10.11 0.71 2.34
C LEU A 115 8.80 1.02 1.62
N VAL A 116 7.68 0.81 2.31
CA VAL A 116 6.34 1.18 1.83
C VAL A 116 5.97 2.53 2.44
N LYS A 117 5.70 3.51 1.59
CA LYS A 117 5.17 4.83 1.94
C LYS A 117 3.74 4.91 1.42
N VAL A 118 2.81 5.26 2.29
CA VAL A 118 1.41 5.51 1.90
C VAL A 118 1.10 6.97 2.14
N SER A 119 0.80 7.69 1.06
CA SER A 119 0.39 9.09 1.08
C SER A 119 -1.08 9.21 0.69
N ASP A 120 -1.72 10.25 1.20
CA ASP A 120 -3.12 10.55 0.92
C ASP A 120 -3.24 11.30 -0.40
N ILE A 121 -4.26 10.98 -1.21
CA ILE A 121 -4.56 11.71 -2.43
C ILE A 121 -5.84 12.51 -2.19
N HIS A 122 -5.69 13.83 -2.09
CA HIS A 122 -6.82 14.75 -2.10
C HIS A 122 -7.01 15.27 -3.52
N GLU A 123 -8.23 15.20 -4.04
CA GLU A 123 -8.55 15.68 -5.38
C GLU A 123 -8.14 17.16 -5.52
N GLY A 124 -7.37 17.46 -6.58
CA GLY A 124 -6.89 18.80 -6.87
C GLY A 124 -5.70 19.28 -6.04
N MET A 125 -5.15 18.47 -5.11
CA MET A 125 -3.91 18.80 -4.41
C MET A 125 -2.76 17.89 -4.86
N PRO A 126 -1.54 18.43 -4.98
CA PRO A 126 -0.36 17.60 -5.22
C PRO A 126 -0.20 16.58 -4.09
N VAL A 127 0.29 15.40 -4.43
CA VAL A 127 0.57 14.34 -3.46
C VAL A 127 1.51 14.91 -2.41
N THR A 128 1.07 14.90 -1.15
CA THR A 128 1.88 15.44 -0.07
C THR A 128 3.04 14.48 0.23
N ASP A 129 4.27 15.01 0.30
CA ASP A 129 5.47 14.23 0.64
C ASP A 129 5.48 13.70 2.07
N THR A 130 4.52 14.11 2.91
CA THR A 130 4.34 13.58 4.25
C THR A 130 3.47 12.33 4.19
N PRO A 131 4.05 11.12 4.30
CA PRO A 131 3.25 9.91 4.24
C PRO A 131 2.43 9.77 5.51
N VAL A 132 1.20 9.31 5.34
CA VAL A 132 0.30 8.91 6.43
C VAL A 132 0.94 7.77 7.23
N GLN A 133 1.60 6.85 6.55
CA GLN A 133 2.28 5.73 7.18
C GLN A 133 3.54 5.31 6.42
N ARG A 134 4.56 4.91 7.18
CA ARG A 134 5.78 4.28 6.67
C ARG A 134 5.90 2.90 7.30
N VAL A 135 6.05 1.88 6.47
CA VAL A 135 6.21 0.49 6.94
C VAL A 135 7.38 -0.14 6.21
N VAL A 136 8.25 -0.80 6.96
CA VAL A 136 9.32 -1.63 6.38
C VAL A 136 8.73 -3.01 6.14
N LEU A 137 8.68 -3.41 4.88
CA LEU A 137 8.24 -4.73 4.46
C LEU A 137 9.46 -5.64 4.39
N ALA A 138 9.51 -6.65 5.26
CA ALA A 138 10.56 -7.64 5.24
C ALA A 138 10.42 -8.55 4.00
N PRO A 139 11.49 -9.21 3.54
CA PRO A 139 11.41 -10.20 2.47
C PRO A 139 10.38 -11.29 2.79
N ARG A 140 9.59 -11.72 1.80
CA ARG A 140 8.60 -12.81 1.95
C ARG A 140 7.60 -12.60 3.08
N SER A 141 7.29 -11.33 3.38
CA SER A 141 6.37 -10.96 4.44
C SER A 141 5.18 -10.19 3.89
N SER A 142 4.19 -10.00 4.76
CA SER A 142 3.06 -9.13 4.51
C SER A 142 2.91 -8.13 5.64
N ALA A 143 2.36 -6.96 5.32
CA ALA A 143 2.08 -5.91 6.29
C ALA A 143 0.64 -5.43 6.14
N LYS A 144 -0.11 -5.32 7.27
CA LYS A 144 -1.43 -4.70 7.27
C LYS A 144 -1.31 -3.23 7.68
N ILE A 145 -1.67 -2.36 6.76
CA ILE A 145 -1.64 -0.91 6.93
C ILE A 145 -3.07 -0.45 7.18
N LEU A 146 -3.34 0.11 8.37
CA LEU A 146 -4.66 0.56 8.76
C LEU A 146 -4.84 2.04 8.40
N LEU A 147 -5.69 2.31 7.42
CA LEU A 147 -5.82 3.62 6.78
C LEU A 147 -7.15 4.30 7.13
N PRO A 148 -7.16 5.63 7.36
CA PRO A 148 -8.37 6.36 7.73
C PRO A 148 -9.32 6.59 6.55
N THR A 149 -10.47 5.93 6.56
CA THR A 149 -11.54 6.07 5.55
C THR A 149 -12.70 6.91 6.07
N SER A 150 -13.57 7.39 5.20
CA SER A 150 -14.86 7.96 5.60
C SER A 150 -15.85 6.83 5.92
N TRP A 151 -16.79 7.09 6.84
CA TRP A 151 -17.72 6.09 7.40
C TRP A 151 -18.43 5.23 6.33
N PHE A 152 -18.78 5.82 5.20
CA PHE A 152 -19.47 5.13 4.09
C PHE A 152 -18.75 5.27 2.76
N GLY A 153 -17.53 5.79 2.76
CA GLY A 153 -16.82 6.10 1.53
C GLY A 153 -15.59 5.23 1.31
N SER A 154 -14.96 5.51 0.19
CA SER A 154 -13.63 5.02 -0.13
C SER A 154 -12.70 6.22 -0.26
N ARG A 155 -11.41 6.00 0.01
CA ARG A 155 -10.37 7.01 -0.09
C ARG A 155 -9.25 6.47 -0.96
N LYS A 156 -8.73 7.32 -1.85
CA LYS A 156 -7.60 6.98 -2.70
C LYS A 156 -6.30 7.28 -1.97
N TYR A 157 -5.38 6.33 -2.01
CA TYR A 157 -4.04 6.45 -1.44
C TYR A 157 -3.00 6.25 -2.52
N HIS A 158 -1.92 7.02 -2.44
CA HIS A 158 -0.72 6.84 -3.24
C HIS A 158 0.23 5.92 -2.49
N VAL A 159 0.41 4.70 -2.99
CA VAL A 159 1.28 3.70 -2.39
C VAL A 159 2.58 3.68 -3.17
N LYS A 160 3.67 4.10 -2.53
CA LYS A 160 5.02 4.06 -3.07
C LYS A 160 5.84 2.99 -2.36
N ILE A 161 6.38 2.05 -3.12
CA ILE A 161 7.29 1.02 -2.62
C ILE A 161 8.68 1.29 -3.18
N SER A 162 9.70 1.31 -2.33
CA SER A 162 11.06 1.60 -2.77
C SER A 162 11.52 0.64 -3.87
N GLY A 163 12.02 1.18 -4.98
CA GLY A 163 12.48 0.37 -6.12
C GLY A 163 11.40 0.01 -7.15
N LEU A 164 10.14 0.38 -6.92
CA LEU A 164 9.00 0.04 -7.77
C LEU A 164 8.16 1.28 -8.12
N PRO A 165 7.43 1.29 -9.24
CA PRO A 165 6.52 2.38 -9.57
C PRO A 165 5.48 2.58 -8.47
N ALA A 166 5.09 3.83 -8.21
CA ALA A 166 4.00 4.11 -7.30
C ALA A 166 2.65 3.65 -7.90
N ARG A 167 1.64 3.44 -7.05
CA ARG A 167 0.29 3.08 -7.49
C ARG A 167 -0.77 3.73 -6.62
N SER A 168 -1.80 4.26 -7.29
CA SER A 168 -3.02 4.72 -6.65
C SER A 168 -3.91 3.53 -6.28
N VAL A 169 -4.30 3.43 -5.01
CA VAL A 169 -5.16 2.34 -4.49
C VAL A 169 -6.36 2.95 -3.76
N THR A 170 -7.56 2.51 -4.12
CA THR A 170 -8.78 2.89 -3.43
C THR A 170 -9.03 1.94 -2.26
N VAL A 171 -9.08 2.48 -1.05
CA VAL A 171 -9.33 1.72 0.19
C VAL A 171 -10.68 2.14 0.75
N SER A 172 -11.49 1.17 1.18
CA SER A 172 -12.82 1.39 1.76
C SER A 172 -12.90 0.84 3.18
N GLY A 173 -13.79 1.42 3.98
CA GLY A 173 -14.07 0.93 5.34
C GLY A 173 -14.57 -0.51 5.31
N LEU A 174 -14.22 -1.30 6.34
CA LEU A 174 -14.60 -2.71 6.49
C LEU A 174 -14.13 -3.66 5.39
N ARG A 175 -13.37 -3.19 4.39
CA ARG A 175 -12.80 -4.02 3.33
C ARG A 175 -11.29 -4.04 3.43
N ARG A 176 -10.74 -5.21 3.13
CA ARG A 176 -9.30 -5.42 2.99
C ARG A 176 -8.95 -5.38 1.51
N GLN A 177 -8.06 -4.47 1.14
CA GLN A 177 -7.50 -4.39 -0.20
C GLN A 177 -6.11 -5.04 -0.19
N SER A 178 -5.89 -6.05 -1.03
CA SER A 178 -4.55 -6.62 -1.24
C SER A 178 -3.82 -5.86 -2.33
N LEU A 179 -2.53 -5.66 -2.12
CA LEU A 179 -1.56 -5.22 -3.12
C LEU A 179 -0.43 -6.25 -3.16
N LEU A 180 -0.35 -7.02 -4.24
CA LEU A 180 0.68 -8.04 -4.44
C LEU A 180 1.90 -7.40 -5.10
N VAL A 181 3.06 -7.54 -4.46
CA VAL A 181 4.33 -6.94 -4.89
C VAL A 181 5.27 -8.05 -5.38
N PRO A 182 5.86 -7.93 -6.59
CA PRO A 182 5.89 -6.74 -7.44
C PRO A 182 4.79 -6.65 -8.52
N ASP A 183 4.07 -7.74 -8.81
CA ASP A 183 3.19 -7.90 -9.97
C ASP A 183 2.25 -6.72 -10.23
N MET A 184 1.51 -6.28 -9.20
CA MET A 184 0.52 -5.23 -9.36
C MET A 184 1.15 -3.85 -9.64
N LEU A 185 2.40 -3.63 -9.27
CA LEU A 185 3.09 -2.37 -9.54
C LEU A 185 3.74 -2.37 -10.92
N ILE A 186 4.18 -3.54 -11.39
CA ILE A 186 4.73 -3.76 -12.72
C ILE A 186 3.65 -3.65 -13.80
N GLU A 187 2.40 -3.98 -13.49
CA GLU A 187 1.27 -3.81 -14.41
C GLU A 187 0.97 -2.34 -14.77
N ARG A 188 1.47 -1.36 -14.01
CA ARG A 188 1.33 0.06 -14.39
C ARG A 188 2.21 0.32 -15.62
N PRO A 189 1.67 0.86 -16.72
CA PRO A 189 2.48 1.21 -17.87
C PRO A 189 3.45 2.33 -17.49
N VAL A 190 4.74 2.04 -17.65
CA VAL A 190 5.84 2.97 -17.42
C VAL A 190 6.72 2.93 -18.66
N LEU A 191 7.14 4.11 -19.12
CA LEU A 191 8.08 4.23 -20.23
C LEU A 191 9.48 4.53 -19.71
N LEU A 192 10.47 3.94 -20.36
CA LEU A 192 11.88 4.24 -20.15
C LEU A 192 12.45 4.81 -21.44
N ALA A 193 12.60 6.13 -21.51
CA ALA A 193 13.20 6.81 -22.65
C ALA A 193 14.72 6.86 -22.48
N ARG A 194 15.47 6.56 -23.53
CA ARG A 194 16.93 6.66 -23.52
C ARG A 194 17.47 6.99 -24.91
N PRO A 195 18.66 7.58 -25.03
CA PRO A 195 19.29 7.76 -26.34
C PRO A 195 19.84 6.42 -26.84
N SER A 196 20.17 6.33 -28.12
CA SER A 196 20.97 5.22 -28.64
C SER A 196 22.39 5.29 -28.06
N ALA A 197 23.09 4.14 -28.00
CA ALA A 197 24.42 4.08 -27.39
C ALA A 197 25.41 5.05 -28.06
N LYS A 198 25.26 5.28 -29.38
CA LYS A 198 26.06 6.23 -30.17
C LYS A 198 25.88 7.69 -29.72
N LEU A 199 24.69 8.05 -29.24
CA LEU A 199 24.35 9.40 -28.81
C LEU A 199 24.65 9.67 -27.33
N SER A 200 24.72 8.63 -26.51
CA SER A 200 24.96 8.77 -25.06
C SER A 200 26.25 9.52 -24.70
N GLY A 201 27.29 9.42 -25.54
CA GLY A 201 28.57 10.11 -25.37
C GLY A 201 28.52 11.60 -25.73
N PRO A 202 28.17 11.96 -26.98
CA PRO A 202 28.25 13.34 -27.48
C PRO A 202 27.14 14.30 -27.02
N VAL A 203 26.08 13.83 -26.35
CA VAL A 203 24.97 14.68 -25.84
C VAL A 203 25.39 15.55 -24.64
N SER A 204 26.69 15.81 -24.45
CA SER A 204 27.18 16.44 -23.21
C SER A 204 26.68 17.86 -22.99
N ASP A 205 26.31 18.62 -24.03
CA ASP A 205 25.75 19.97 -23.88
C ASP A 205 24.84 20.35 -25.06
N GLY A 206 23.71 21.01 -24.77
CA GLY A 206 22.89 21.67 -25.80
C GLY A 206 21.59 20.97 -26.22
N PHE A 207 21.12 19.98 -25.47
CA PHE A 207 19.84 19.32 -25.72
C PHE A 207 18.88 19.45 -24.54
N SER A 208 17.58 19.54 -24.84
CA SER A 208 16.50 19.37 -23.88
C SER A 208 15.61 18.20 -24.28
N LEU A 209 15.05 17.49 -23.30
CA LEU A 209 14.12 16.39 -23.52
C LEU A 209 12.73 16.83 -23.10
N GLN A 210 11.79 16.89 -24.03
CA GLN A 210 10.40 17.23 -23.77
C GLN A 210 9.52 15.99 -23.94
N VAL A 211 8.58 15.80 -23.01
CA VAL A 211 7.61 14.71 -23.07
C VAL A 211 6.20 15.27 -23.16
N LEU A 212 5.48 14.88 -24.20
CA LEU A 212 4.11 15.26 -24.47
C LEU A 212 3.16 14.07 -24.28
N PHE A 213 2.00 14.32 -23.69
CA PHE A 213 0.89 13.40 -23.48
C PHE A 213 -0.33 13.84 -24.27
N ASP A 214 -0.72 13.07 -25.29
CA ASP A 214 -1.80 13.48 -26.20
C ASP A 214 -1.65 14.93 -26.74
N GLY A 215 -0.41 15.41 -26.86
CA GLY A 215 -0.05 16.75 -27.32
C GLY A 215 0.16 17.79 -26.21
N GLU A 216 -0.17 17.49 -24.95
CA GLU A 216 0.06 18.37 -23.79
C GLU A 216 1.44 18.11 -23.17
N GLU A 217 2.18 19.18 -22.84
CA GLU A 217 3.49 19.04 -22.18
C GLU A 217 3.32 18.61 -20.73
N ILE A 218 3.92 17.47 -20.37
CA ILE A 218 3.95 16.98 -18.98
C ILE A 218 5.23 17.42 -18.27
N GLY A 219 6.31 17.59 -19.02
CA GLY A 219 7.57 18.03 -18.46
C GLY A 219 8.70 18.11 -19.48
N VAL A 220 9.73 18.87 -19.09
CA VAL A 220 10.94 19.12 -19.86
C VAL A 220 12.16 18.94 -18.95
N ILE A 221 13.21 18.33 -19.48
CA ILE A 221 14.55 18.29 -18.88
C ILE A 221 15.43 19.22 -19.72
N ASP A 222 15.66 20.44 -19.22
CA ASP A 222 16.37 21.51 -19.96
C ASP A 222 17.84 21.20 -20.24
N GLU A 223 18.48 20.42 -19.37
CA GLU A 223 19.89 20.05 -19.47
C GLU A 223 20.03 18.54 -19.62
N TYR A 224 19.47 18.00 -20.70
CA TYR A 224 19.50 16.56 -20.94
C TYR A 224 20.91 16.12 -21.37
N LYS A 225 21.54 15.23 -20.59
CA LYS A 225 22.93 14.77 -20.81
C LYS A 225 22.99 13.31 -21.26
N GLY A 226 21.90 12.81 -21.84
CA GLY A 226 21.81 11.45 -22.36
C GLY A 226 21.57 10.37 -21.29
N GLU A 227 21.02 10.74 -20.14
CA GLU A 227 20.51 9.80 -19.14
C GLU A 227 19.32 8.99 -19.68
N ALA A 228 19.06 7.83 -19.08
CA ALA A 228 17.76 7.22 -19.22
C ALA A 228 16.73 8.03 -18.41
N VAL A 229 15.49 8.08 -18.85
CA VAL A 229 14.42 8.88 -18.24
C VAL A 229 13.20 8.00 -18.03
N TRP A 230 12.81 7.84 -16.77
CA TRP A 230 11.55 7.26 -16.36
C TRP A 230 10.41 8.25 -16.63
N ILE A 231 9.39 7.81 -17.35
CA ILE A 231 8.16 8.58 -17.56
C ILE A 231 7.02 7.83 -16.88
N GLY A 232 6.38 8.45 -15.88
CA GLY A 232 5.35 7.81 -15.06
C GLY A 232 5.90 6.93 -13.93
N ALA A 233 7.20 7.02 -13.63
CA ALA A 233 7.85 6.34 -12.50
C ALA A 233 8.83 7.28 -11.80
N ASP A 234 9.15 6.97 -10.54
CA ASP A 234 10.14 7.73 -9.76
C ASP A 234 11.58 7.28 -10.09
N ASP A 235 12.54 8.06 -9.62
CA ASP A 235 13.98 7.90 -9.88
C ASP A 235 14.60 6.71 -9.14
N ASP A 236 13.98 6.27 -8.04
CA ASP A 236 14.39 5.10 -7.29
C ASP A 236 13.96 3.77 -7.93
N VAL A 237 13.16 3.79 -9.01
CA VAL A 237 12.71 2.58 -9.70
C VAL A 237 13.90 1.89 -10.37
N LYS A 238 14.09 0.62 -10.02
CA LYS A 238 15.21 -0.18 -10.54
C LYS A 238 14.97 -0.57 -11.99
N VAL A 239 16.00 -0.43 -12.81
CA VAL A 239 16.02 -1.00 -14.16
C VAL A 239 16.11 -2.52 -14.04
N PRO A 240 15.26 -3.29 -14.75
CA PRO A 240 15.34 -4.75 -14.78
C PRO A 240 16.72 -5.24 -15.24
N GLU A 241 17.22 -6.31 -14.60
CA GLU A 241 18.55 -6.85 -14.88
C GLU A 241 18.71 -7.34 -16.33
N GLU A 242 17.61 -7.81 -16.95
CA GLU A 242 17.57 -8.21 -18.36
C GLU A 242 17.91 -7.04 -19.29
N LEU A 243 17.28 -5.87 -19.09
CA LEU A 243 17.59 -4.67 -19.85
C LEU A 243 19.01 -4.18 -19.58
N VAL A 244 19.46 -4.25 -18.33
CA VAL A 244 20.85 -3.91 -17.99
C VAL A 244 21.84 -4.81 -18.74
N ALA A 245 21.54 -6.10 -18.89
CA ALA A 245 22.37 -7.02 -19.67
C ALA A 245 22.35 -6.67 -21.17
N GLU A 246 21.17 -6.36 -21.73
CA GLU A 246 21.03 -5.90 -23.13
C GLU A 246 21.83 -4.61 -23.37
N TRP A 247 21.73 -3.61 -22.49
CA TRP A 247 22.49 -2.36 -22.60
C TRP A 247 24.00 -2.57 -22.50
N ARG A 248 24.48 -3.49 -21.65
CA ARG A 248 25.91 -3.82 -21.57
C ARG A 248 26.43 -4.34 -22.90
N LEU A 249 25.62 -5.10 -23.64
CA LEU A 249 25.97 -5.58 -24.97
C LEU A 249 26.01 -4.42 -25.98
N GLU A 250 25.02 -3.52 -25.95
CA GLU A 250 24.98 -2.33 -26.81
C GLU A 250 26.21 -1.41 -26.62
N PHE A 251 26.75 -1.34 -25.41
CA PHE A 251 27.93 -0.53 -25.08
C PHE A 251 29.27 -1.24 -25.33
N THR A 252 29.28 -2.45 -25.88
CA THR A 252 30.53 -3.18 -26.15
C THR A 252 31.39 -2.39 -27.15
N GLY A 253 32.54 -1.88 -26.70
CA GLY A 253 33.45 -1.07 -27.51
C GLY A 253 33.17 0.45 -27.48
N LEU A 254 32.19 0.91 -26.67
CA LEU A 254 31.88 2.33 -26.45
C LEU A 254 32.31 2.79 -25.04
N ASP A 255 32.18 4.09 -24.77
CA ASP A 255 32.51 4.66 -23.45
C ASP A 255 31.52 4.17 -22.37
N SER A 256 32.07 3.58 -21.31
CA SER A 256 31.34 3.12 -20.11
C SER A 256 30.57 4.23 -19.37
N LYS A 257 30.91 5.51 -19.58
CA LYS A 257 30.20 6.63 -18.95
C LYS A 257 28.73 6.70 -19.38
N GLY A 258 28.42 6.41 -20.65
CA GLY A 258 27.05 6.40 -21.16
C GLY A 258 26.20 5.35 -20.44
N LEU A 259 26.72 4.14 -20.29
CA LEU A 259 26.06 3.07 -19.54
C LEU A 259 25.77 3.48 -18.09
N ASN A 260 26.73 4.10 -17.41
CA ASN A 260 26.54 4.54 -16.02
C ASN A 260 25.42 5.58 -15.87
N ARG A 261 25.20 6.43 -16.88
CA ARG A 261 24.06 7.37 -16.92
C ARG A 261 22.73 6.63 -17.09
N TRP A 262 22.69 5.58 -17.91
CA TRP A 262 21.47 4.80 -18.11
C TRP A 262 21.09 3.96 -16.88
N LEU A 263 22.09 3.51 -16.11
CA LEU A 263 21.87 2.79 -14.85
C LEU A 263 21.34 3.67 -13.71
N ARG A 264 21.25 4.98 -13.91
CA ARG A 264 20.69 5.94 -12.95
C ARG A 264 19.64 6.82 -13.65
N PRO A 265 18.48 6.26 -14.00
CA PRO A 265 17.49 7.02 -14.74
C PRO A 265 16.97 8.20 -13.92
N VAL A 266 16.66 9.30 -14.61
CA VAL A 266 16.00 10.47 -14.02
C VAL A 266 14.49 10.29 -14.15
N ALA A 267 13.72 10.71 -13.16
CA ALA A 267 12.26 10.68 -13.25
C ALA A 267 11.70 11.96 -13.88
N LEU A 268 10.71 11.78 -14.75
CA LEU A 268 9.86 12.81 -15.29
C LEU A 268 8.40 12.41 -15.09
N ALA A 269 7.60 13.34 -14.55
CA ALA A 269 6.17 13.14 -14.31
C ALA A 269 5.84 11.85 -13.51
N SER A 270 6.51 11.62 -12.38
CA SER A 270 6.43 10.33 -11.67
C SER A 270 5.03 9.98 -11.12
N THR A 271 4.21 11.00 -10.83
CA THR A 271 2.82 10.86 -10.38
C THR A 271 1.82 10.67 -11.51
N LEU A 272 2.26 10.72 -12.78
CA LEU A 272 1.37 10.61 -13.93
C LEU A 272 0.88 9.17 -14.07
N ASP A 273 -0.39 8.92 -13.76
CA ASP A 273 -1.04 7.68 -14.17
C ASP A 273 -1.29 7.75 -15.67
N ILE A 274 -0.68 6.83 -16.42
CA ILE A 274 -0.79 6.79 -17.87
C ILE A 274 -1.86 5.77 -18.29
N PRO A 275 -3.02 6.20 -18.81
CA PRO A 275 -3.97 5.28 -19.39
C PRO A 275 -3.36 4.46 -20.54
N PRO A 276 -3.82 3.22 -20.70
CA PRO A 276 -3.50 2.48 -21.90
C PRO A 276 -4.14 3.12 -23.13
N SER A 277 -3.51 2.88 -24.28
CA SER A 277 -3.82 3.43 -25.60
C SER A 277 -3.56 4.93 -25.75
N THR A 278 -2.93 5.58 -24.76
CA THR A 278 -2.54 6.99 -24.85
C THR A 278 -1.28 7.17 -25.68
N LYS A 279 -1.20 8.27 -26.44
CA LYS A 279 -0.03 8.63 -27.23
C LYS A 279 0.94 9.45 -26.37
N VAL A 280 2.12 8.90 -26.15
CA VAL A 280 3.24 9.63 -25.54
C VAL A 280 4.24 9.99 -26.63
N THR A 281 4.60 11.27 -26.73
CA THR A 281 5.59 11.75 -27.68
C THR A 281 6.80 12.25 -26.91
N VAL A 282 7.96 11.68 -27.20
CA VAL A 282 9.24 12.10 -26.63
C VAL A 282 9.99 12.88 -27.71
N ASN A 283 10.25 14.15 -27.42
CA ASN A 283 10.96 15.07 -28.29
C ASN A 283 12.36 15.34 -27.72
N LEU A 284 13.38 15.18 -28.57
CA LEU A 284 14.71 15.70 -28.31
C LEU A 284 14.83 17.04 -29.03
N LEU A 285 14.99 18.10 -28.24
CA LEU A 285 15.06 19.47 -28.69
C LEU A 285 16.51 19.97 -28.60
N ARG A 286 16.90 20.87 -29.50
CA ARG A 286 18.12 21.67 -29.30
C ARG A 286 17.82 22.76 -28.27
N ARG A 287 18.67 22.89 -27.24
CA ARG A 287 18.46 23.83 -26.14
C ARG A 287 18.43 25.31 -26.59
N GLU A 288 19.26 25.66 -27.57
CA GLU A 288 19.45 27.05 -28.02
C GLU A 288 18.20 27.66 -28.68
N ASP A 289 17.55 26.91 -29.57
CA ASP A 289 16.42 27.39 -30.39
C ASP A 289 15.13 26.59 -30.16
N GLN A 290 15.14 25.62 -29.24
CA GLN A 290 14.04 24.68 -28.96
C GLN A 290 13.56 23.94 -30.22
N THR A 291 14.42 23.78 -31.23
CA THR A 291 14.07 23.04 -32.45
C THR A 291 14.03 21.54 -32.18
N VAL A 292 12.97 20.88 -32.65
CA VAL A 292 12.83 19.41 -32.54
C VAL A 292 13.82 18.75 -33.50
N ILE A 293 14.86 18.14 -32.93
CA ILE A 293 15.86 17.37 -33.68
C ILE A 293 15.34 15.97 -33.96
N TYR A 294 14.65 15.40 -32.96
CA TYR A 294 14.08 14.07 -33.05
C TYR A 294 12.75 14.01 -32.30
N SER A 295 11.78 13.30 -32.85
CA SER A 295 10.49 13.08 -32.21
C SER A 295 10.08 11.63 -32.42
N LYS A 296 9.69 10.96 -31.33
CA LYS A 296 9.15 9.60 -31.39
C LYS A 296 7.87 9.53 -30.58
N ALA A 297 6.79 9.18 -31.27
CA ALA A 297 5.51 8.91 -30.65
C ALA A 297 5.32 7.41 -30.47
N LEU A 298 4.83 7.00 -29.30
CA LEU A 298 4.43 5.63 -29.01
C LEU A 298 3.03 5.61 -28.42
N TYR A 299 2.29 4.55 -28.75
CA TYR A 299 1.01 4.27 -28.14
C TYR A 299 1.22 3.28 -27.01
N ILE A 300 0.95 3.72 -25.79
CA ILE A 300 1.11 2.87 -24.63
C ILE A 300 0.12 1.75 -24.73
N SER A 301 0.63 0.55 -24.61
CA SER A 301 -0.12 -0.63 -24.90
C SER A 301 -0.66 -1.22 -23.58
N LYS A 302 -1.93 -1.68 -23.53
CA LYS A 302 -2.51 -2.30 -22.31
C LYS A 302 -1.59 -3.39 -21.76
N SER A 303 -0.95 -3.16 -20.61
CA SER A 303 -0.05 -4.13 -19.99
C SER A 303 -0.72 -5.50 -19.92
N GLY A 304 -0.13 -6.48 -20.58
CA GLY A 304 -0.51 -7.89 -20.48
C GLY A 304 0.59 -8.62 -19.72
N LYS A 305 0.24 -9.73 -19.06
CA LYS A 305 1.18 -10.56 -18.27
C LYS A 305 2.45 -11.01 -19.01
N ALA A 306 2.47 -10.94 -20.35
CA ALA A 306 3.60 -11.33 -21.19
C ALA A 306 4.49 -10.15 -21.63
N ARG A 307 4.25 -8.93 -21.16
CA ARG A 307 5.07 -7.78 -21.57
C ARG A 307 6.33 -7.63 -20.72
N ARG A 308 7.42 -7.29 -21.40
CA ARG A 308 8.63 -6.76 -20.78
C ARG A 308 8.26 -5.42 -20.14
N PHE A 309 8.34 -5.36 -18.82
CA PHE A 309 8.39 -4.10 -18.09
C PHE A 309 9.85 -3.65 -18.03
N PRO A 310 10.15 -2.37 -18.27
CA PRO A 310 9.30 -1.31 -18.84
C PRO A 310 9.17 -1.37 -20.37
N GLU A 311 8.29 -0.53 -20.93
CA GLU A 311 8.27 -0.28 -22.38
C GLU A 311 9.35 0.75 -22.73
N GLU A 312 10.34 0.31 -23.52
CA GLU A 312 11.54 1.10 -23.81
C GLU A 312 11.37 1.99 -25.05
N VAL A 313 11.82 3.24 -24.94
CA VAL A 313 11.83 4.23 -26.02
C VAL A 313 13.27 4.61 -26.34
N VAL A 314 13.82 4.01 -27.38
CA VAL A 314 15.14 4.40 -27.90
C VAL A 314 15.00 5.62 -28.82
N LEU A 315 15.71 6.68 -28.48
CA LEU A 315 15.86 7.90 -29.28
C LEU A 315 17.11 7.77 -30.14
N ASP A 316 16.92 7.65 -31.45
CA ASP A 316 18.03 7.51 -32.40
C ASP A 316 17.98 8.67 -33.40
N VAL A 317 18.97 9.55 -33.34
CA VAL A 317 19.12 10.68 -34.25
C VAL A 317 19.78 10.13 -35.51
N PRO A 318 19.15 10.30 -36.70
CA PRO A 318 19.68 9.78 -37.95
C PRO A 318 21.01 10.42 -38.37
#